data_AF-A0AAW3MWG2-F1
#
_entry.id   AF-A0AAW3MWG2-F1
#
_cell.length_a   1.000
_cell.length_b   1.000
_cell.length_c   1.000
_cell.angle_alpha   90.00
_cell.angle_beta   90.00
_cell.angle_gamma   90.00
#
_symmetry.space_group_name_H-M   'P 1'
#
loop_
_entity.id
_entity.type
_entity.pdbx_description
1 polymer ?
#
loop_
_entity_poly.entity_id
_entity_poly.type
_entity_poly.pdbx_seq_one_letter_code
_entity_poly.pdbx_strand_id
1 'polypeptide(L)' 'MAGAFEPELAAALYDLVTEIAPRDMRKKLLDAMACAVRAKRTQLMAADIKASHVKHARSIGFTV' A
#
# COMPACT_ATOMS: atom_id res chain seq x y z
N MET A 1 -8.86 -7.36 -22.77
CA MET A 1 -8.84 -5.93 -22.40
C MET A 1 -7.61 -5.72 -21.54
N ALA A 2 -6.53 -5.19 -22.11
CA ALA A 2 -5.26 -5.05 -21.40
C ALA A 2 -5.43 -4.00 -20.30
N GLY A 3 -5.33 -4.43 -19.04
CA GLY A 3 -5.28 -3.55 -17.88
C GLY A 3 -4.01 -2.73 -17.96
N ALA A 4 -4.07 -1.58 -18.62
CA ALA A 4 -3.01 -0.59 -18.56
C ALA A 4 -2.98 -0.08 -17.12
N PHE A 5 -2.02 -0.59 -16.35
CA PHE A 5 -1.65 0.05 -15.10
C PHE A 5 -1.21 1.47 -15.42
N GLU A 6 -1.72 2.44 -14.67
CA GLU A 6 -1.25 3.83 -14.74
C GLU A 6 0.29 3.83 -14.74
N PRO A 7 0.97 4.55 -15.64
CA PRO A 7 2.43 4.50 -15.77
C PRO A 7 3.14 4.86 -14.46
N GLU A 8 2.51 5.70 -13.62
CA GLU A 8 3.01 6.07 -12.30
C GLU A 8 2.96 4.93 -11.28
N LEU A 9 2.08 3.94 -11.46
CA LEU A 9 1.99 2.78 -10.57
C LEU A 9 3.20 1.86 -10.72
N ALA A 10 3.68 1.66 -11.95
CA ALA A 10 4.85 0.81 -12.19
C ALA A 10 6.11 1.37 -11.51
N ALA A 11 6.32 2.69 -11.60
CA ALA A 11 7.41 3.37 -10.90
C ALA A 11 7.27 3.24 -9.37
N ALA A 12 6.08 3.53 -8.83
CA ALA A 12 5.85 3.42 -7.39
C ALA A 12 6.03 1.98 -6.85
N LEU A 13 5.66 0.97 -7.64
CA LEU A 13 5.90 -0.44 -7.31
C LEU A 13 7.39 -0.79 -7.34
N TYR A 14 8.12 -0.31 -8.34
CA TYR A 14 9.56 -0.52 -8.44
C TYR A 14 10.28 0.05 -7.21
N ASP A 15 10.00 1.32 -6.88
CA ASP A 15 10.56 1.99 -5.70
C ASP A 15 10.26 1.18 -4.43
N LEU A 16 8.99 0.80 -4.23
CA LEU A 16 8.57 -0.02 -3.09
C LEU A 16 9.37 -1.31 -2.99
N VAL A 17 9.52 -2.04 -4.11
CA VAL A 17 10.22 -3.35 -4.14
C VAL A 17 11.71 -3.21 -3.84
N THR A 18 12.33 -2.09 -4.23
CA THR A 18 13.74 -1.82 -3.92
C THR A 18 13.99 -1.42 -2.47
N GLU A 19 12.99 -0.86 -1.79
CA GLU A 19 13.12 -0.33 -0.43
C GLU A 19 12.75 -1.32 0.67
N ILE A 20 12.01 -2.39 0.36
CA ILE A 20 11.50 -3.34 1.37
C ILE A 20 12.09 -4.74 1.21
N ALA A 21 12.24 -5.43 2.35
CA ALA A 21 12.64 -6.82 2.33
C ALA A 21 11.57 -7.70 1.63
N PRO A 22 11.95 -8.76 0.91
CA PRO A 22 11.01 -9.61 0.18
C PRO A 22 9.86 -10.18 1.03
N ARG A 23 10.13 -10.48 2.31
CA ARG A 23 9.14 -10.97 3.27
C ARG A 23 8.04 -9.94 3.59
N ASP A 24 8.36 -8.65 3.51
CA ASP A 24 7.46 -7.55 3.88
C ASP A 24 6.65 -7.05 2.66
N MET A 25 7.06 -7.44 1.45
CA MET A 25 6.41 -7.08 0.19
C MET A 25 4.95 -7.51 0.12
N ARG A 26 4.68 -8.77 0.49
CA ARG A 26 3.30 -9.28 0.50
C ARG A 26 2.40 -8.46 1.42
N LYS A 27 2.91 -8.08 2.60
CA LYS A 27 2.16 -7.28 3.57
C LYS A 27 1.87 -5.88 3.01
N LYS A 28 2.88 -5.21 2.45
CA LYS A 28 2.72 -3.88 1.84
C LYS A 28 1.73 -3.86 0.68
N LEU A 29 1.75 -4.89 -0.17
CA LEU A 29 0.78 -5.01 -1.27
C LEU A 29 -0.65 -5.20 -0.75
N LEU A 30 -0.84 -6.03 0.29
CA LEU A 30 -2.15 -6.21 0.93
C LEU A 30 -2.67 -4.91 1.57
N ASP A 31 -1.79 -4.15 2.23
CA ASP A 31 -2.14 -2.85 2.81
C ASP A 31 -2.58 -1.85 1.72
N ALA A 32 -1.87 -1.80 0.59
CA ALA A 32 -2.24 -0.95 -0.54
C ALA A 32 -3.58 -1.37 -1.16
N MET A 33 -3.85 -2.67 -1.29
CA MET A 33 -5.15 -3.17 -1.75
C MET A 33 -6.28 -2.78 -0.79
N ALA A 34 -6.04 -2.86 0.52
CA ALA A 34 -7.00 -2.42 1.52
C ALA A 34 -7.31 -0.91 1.40
N CYS A 35 -6.29 -0.08 1.11
CA CYS A 35 -6.48 1.34 0.81
C CYS A 35 -7.37 1.58 -0.42
N ALA A 36 -7.15 0.85 -1.52
CA ALA A 36 -7.98 0.96 -2.72
C ALA A 36 -9.46 0.56 -2.44
N VAL A 37 -9.67 -0.53 -1.70
CA VAL A 37 -11.02 -0.98 -1.30
C VAL A 37 -11.71 0.06 -0.42
N ARG A 38 -11.01 0.65 0.56
CA ARG A 38 -11.57 1.71 1.41
C ARG A 38 -11.95 2.96 0.62
N ALA A 39 -11.21 3.25 -0.45
CA ALA A 39 -11.53 4.32 -1.39
C ALA A 39 -12.64 3.95 -2.40
N LYS A 40 -13.28 2.78 -2.25
CA LYS A 40 -14.31 2.24 -3.16
C LYS A 40 -13.82 2.08 -4.61
N ARG A 41 -12.52 1.85 -4.79
CA ARG A 41 -11.89 1.62 -6.09
C ARG A 41 -11.61 0.12 -6.29
N THR A 42 -11.71 -0.33 -7.54
CA THR A 42 -11.36 -1.71 -7.96
C THR A 42 -9.97 -1.81 -8.58
N GLN A 43 -9.33 -0.67 -8.80
CA GLN A 43 -7.98 -0.55 -9.36
C GLN A 43 -7.05 0.09 -8.34
N LEU A 44 -5.82 -0.40 -8.32
CA LEU A 44 -4.76 0.09 -7.47
C LEU A 44 -4.10 1.31 -8.13
N MET A 45 -3.91 2.37 -7.36
CA MET A 45 -3.25 3.60 -7.82
C MET A 45 -1.91 3.78 -7.10
N ALA A 46 -1.00 4.56 -7.68
CA ALA A 46 0.29 4.86 -7.06
C ALA A 46 0.14 5.46 -5.65
N ALA A 47 -0.94 6.21 -5.41
CA ALA A 47 -1.27 6.76 -4.09
C ALA A 47 -1.51 5.67 -3.03
N ASP A 48 -2.06 4.51 -3.40
CA ASP A 48 -2.33 3.41 -2.47
C ASP A 48 -1.04 2.70 -2.04
N ILE A 49 -0.04 2.63 -2.94
CA ILE A 49 1.30 2.11 -2.65
C ILE A 49 2.04 3.03 -1.67
N LYS A 50 1.91 4.35 -1.85
CA LYS A 50 2.56 5.36 -1.00
C LYS A 50 1.86 5.57 0.34
N ALA A 51 0.62 5.08 0.51
CA ALA A 51 -0.14 5.12 1.76
C ALA A 51 0.39 4.14 2.83
N SER A 52 1.70 4.13 3.04
CA SER A 52 2.43 3.33 4.03
C SER A 52 2.30 3.89 5.46
N HIS A 53 1.75 5.10 5.62
CA HIS A 53 1.65 5.81 6.90
C HIS A 53 0.28 5.71 7.56
N VAL A 54 -0.37 4.54 7.55
CA VAL A 54 -1.27 4.26 8.66
C VAL A 54 -0.38 4.14 9.89
N LYS A 55 -0.16 5.28 10.55
CA LYS A 55 0.42 5.37 11.88
C LYS A 55 -0.24 4.26 12.67
N HIS A 56 0.52 3.24 13.06
CA HIS A 56 0.14 2.37 14.16
C HIS A 56 -0.36 3.33 15.23
N ALA A 57 -1.66 3.29 15.55
CA ALA A 57 -2.18 4.02 16.67
C ALA A 57 -1.34 3.57 17.87
N ARG A 58 -0.49 4.48 18.36
CA ARG A 58 0.39 4.22 19.49
C ARG A 58 -0.50 3.93 20.69
N SER A 59 -0.10 2.89 21.43
CA SER A 59 -0.57 2.50 22.76
C SER A 59 -2.07 2.24 22.92
N ILE A 60 -2.43 0.96 23.04
CA ILE A 60 -3.50 0.57 23.96
C ILE A 60 -2.89 0.76 25.35
N GLY A 61 -2.89 2.00 25.85
CA GLY A 61 -2.54 2.28 27.23
C GLY A 61 -3.70 1.81 28.10
N PHE A 62 -3.49 0.77 28.91
CA PHE A 62 -4.34 0.55 30.06
C PHE A 62 -4.07 1.71 31.03
N THR A 63 -5.06 2.58 31.21
CA THR A 63 -5.10 3.50 32.36
C THR A 63 -5.21 2.63 33.62
N VAL A 64 -4.13 2.61 34.40
CA VAL A 64 -4.14 2.14 35.80
C VAL A 64 -4.42 3.35 36.69
#